data_AF-A0A7C5DNE3-F1
#
_entry.id   AF-A0A7C5DNE3-F1
#
_cell.length_a   1.000
_cell.length_b   1.000
_cell.length_c   1.000
_cell.angle_alpha   90.00
_cell.angle_beta   90.00
_cell.angle_gamma   90.00
#
_symmetry.space_group_name_H-M   'P 1'
#
loop_
_entity.id
_entity.type
_entity.pdbx_description
1 polymer ?
#
loop_
_entity_poly.entity_id
_entity_poly.type
_entity_poly.pdbx_seq_one_letter_code
_entity_poly.pdbx_strand_id
1 'polypeptide(L)'
;MSFLVPNLLDVLDILVVAYIIYRIILLVHGSKTYQIVWGLILVVIIYFVAELLNLTLLGSVVRIIRDIWAISLVVLFQPEIRSALIKFGQKPFIRSLFPQK
;
A
#
# COMPACT_ATOMS: atom_id res chain seq x y z
N MET A 1 -13.81 -36.06 11.77
CA MET A 1 -14.85 -35.06 12.09
C MET A 1 -14.41 -34.04 13.16
N SER A 2 -13.09 -33.82 13.37
CA SER A 2 -12.55 -32.77 14.25
C SER A 2 -12.18 -31.47 13.50
N PHE A 3 -12.63 -31.32 12.26
CA PHE A 3 -12.24 -30.24 11.34
C PHE A 3 -13.10 -28.96 11.48
N LEU A 4 -14.07 -28.95 12.38
CA LEU A 4 -15.05 -27.85 12.56
C LEU A 4 -14.88 -27.09 13.87
N VAL A 5 -13.86 -27.41 14.68
CA VAL A 5 -13.54 -26.60 15.85
C VAL A 5 -12.49 -25.60 15.39
N PRO A 6 -12.88 -24.33 15.09
CA PRO A 6 -11.88 -23.31 14.81
C PRO A 6 -10.95 -23.26 16.02
N ASN A 7 -9.65 -23.37 15.76
CA ASN A 7 -8.69 -23.15 16.83
C ASN A 7 -8.82 -21.69 17.30
N LEU A 8 -8.45 -21.43 18.55
CA LEU A 8 -8.43 -20.06 19.07
C LEU A 8 -7.60 -19.12 18.17
N LEU A 9 -6.59 -19.68 17.50
CA LEU A 9 -5.75 -18.99 16.51
C LEU A 9 -6.51 -18.61 15.22
N ASP A 10 -7.45 -19.42 14.75
CA ASP A 10 -8.22 -19.11 13.53
C ASP A 10 -9.23 -17.97 13.79
N VAL A 11 -9.85 -17.97 14.98
CA VAL A 11 -10.73 -16.88 15.42
C VAL A 11 -9.93 -15.59 15.58
N LEU A 12 -8.73 -15.68 16.15
CA LEU A 12 -7.83 -14.55 16.27
C LEU A 12 -7.39 -14.02 14.90
N ASP A 13 -7.09 -14.91 13.93
CA ASP A 13 -6.73 -14.55 12.55
C ASP A 13 -7.84 -13.70 11.91
N ILE A 14 -9.09 -14.19 11.96
CA ILE A 14 -10.25 -13.50 11.37
C ILE A 14 -10.47 -12.13 12.03
N LEU A 15 -10.36 -12.04 13.36
CA LEU A 15 -10.55 -10.77 14.08
C LEU A 15 -9.46 -9.75 13.71
N VAL A 16 -8.21 -10.19 13.61
CA VAL A 16 -7.08 -9.33 13.21
C VAL A 16 -7.26 -8.84 11.77
N VAL A 17 -7.62 -9.73 10.83
CA VAL A 17 -7.94 -9.37 9.45
C VAL A 17 -9.06 -8.33 9.39
N ALA A 18 -10.17 -8.56 10.10
CA ALA A 18 -11.33 -7.67 10.10
C ALA A 18 -10.98 -6.28 10.65
N TYR A 19 -10.21 -6.23 11.74
CA TYR A 19 -9.74 -4.98 12.31
C TYR A 19 -8.87 -4.18 11.33
N ILE A 20 -7.94 -4.87 10.66
CA ILE A 20 -7.06 -4.26 9.65
C ILE A 20 -7.87 -3.67 8.50
N ILE A 21 -8.83 -4.42 7.95
CA ILE A 21 -9.71 -3.95 6.85
C ILE A 21 -10.50 -2.72 7.29
N TYR A 22 -11.07 -2.74 8.50
CA TYR A 22 -11.79 -1.59 9.03
C TYR A 22 -10.91 -0.33 9.13
N ARG A 23 -9.66 -0.49 9.58
CA ARG A 23 -8.69 0.62 9.66
C ARG A 23 -8.31 1.16 8.27
N ILE A 24 -8.18 0.30 7.25
CA ILE A 24 -7.95 0.72 5.85
C ILE A 24 -9.08 1.63 5.37
N ILE A 25 -10.33 1.22 5.57
CA ILE A 25 -11.51 1.96 5.12
C ILE A 25 -11.57 3.35 5.77
N LEU A 26 -11.20 3.45 7.06
CA LEU A 26 -11.12 4.71 7.78
C LEU A 26 -9.99 5.62 7.26
N LEU A 27 -8.81 5.06 6.94
CA LEU A 27 -7.70 5.85 6.37
C LEU A 27 -8.04 6.41 4.98
N VAL A 28 -8.80 5.67 4.18
CA VAL A 28 -9.26 6.11 2.85
C VAL A 28 -10.24 7.28 2.92
N HIS A 29 -10.97 7.44 4.04
CA HIS A 29 -11.95 8.53 4.21
C HIS A 29 -11.31 9.87 4.61
N GLY A 30 -10.07 9.89 5.08
CA GLY A 30 -9.41 11.08 5.60
C GLY A 30 -8.26 11.56 4.71
N SER A 31 -8.45 12.66 3.98
CA SER A 31 -7.43 13.52 3.35
C SER A 31 -6.75 13.05 2.04
N LYS A 32 -7.06 13.76 0.93
CA LYS A 32 -6.64 13.47 -0.46
C LYS A 32 -5.12 13.45 -0.74
N THR A 33 -4.27 13.93 0.16
CA THR A 33 -2.82 14.07 -0.11
C THR A 33 -1.95 13.13 0.71
N TYR A 34 -2.33 12.81 1.94
CA TYR A 34 -1.57 11.88 2.79
C TYR A 34 -2.01 10.42 2.66
N GLN A 35 -3.12 10.19 1.97
CA GLN A 35 -3.75 8.87 1.84
C GLN A 35 -2.85 7.82 1.19
N ILE A 36 -2.07 8.17 0.17
CA ILE A 36 -1.17 7.22 -0.51
C ILE A 36 -0.06 6.76 0.44
N VAL A 37 0.54 7.69 1.18
CA VAL A 37 1.62 7.40 2.14
C VAL A 37 1.10 6.53 3.29
N TRP A 38 -0.06 6.88 3.86
CA TRP A 38 -0.70 6.08 4.91
C TRP A 38 -1.11 4.69 4.41
N GLY A 39 -1.58 4.57 3.17
CA GLY A 39 -1.88 3.29 2.55
C GLY A 39 -0.65 2.41 2.41
N LEU A 40 0.48 2.98 1.99
CA LEU A 40 1.76 2.28 1.85
C LEU A 40 2.32 1.79 3.19
N ILE A 41 2.35 2.67 4.20
CA ILE A 41 2.78 2.33 5.56
C ILE A 41 1.93 1.19 6.12
N LEU A 42 0.61 1.27 5.93
CA LEU A 42 -0.30 0.27 6.44
C LEU A 42 -0.08 -1.10 5.78
N VAL A 43 0.16 -1.17 4.47
CA VAL A 43 0.50 -2.44 3.79
C VAL A 43 1.74 -3.10 4.39
N VAL A 44 2.77 -2.30 4.72
CA VAL A 44 3.99 -2.80 5.38
C VAL A 44 3.71 -3.32 6.79
N ILE A 45 2.88 -2.63 7.57
CA ILE A 45 2.50 -3.09 8.92
C ILE A 45 1.75 -4.42 8.87
N ILE A 46 0.81 -4.56 7.94
CA ILE A 46 0.05 -5.81 7.75
C ILE A 46 0.99 -6.97 7.42
N TYR A 47 1.96 -6.73 6.53
CA TYR A 47 2.97 -7.71 6.16
C TYR A 47 3.70 -8.26 7.39
N PHE A 48 4.22 -7.37 8.23
CA PHE A 48 4.94 -7.77 9.44
C PHE A 48 4.04 -8.53 10.42
N VAL A 49 2.82 -8.05 10.66
CA VAL A 49 1.88 -8.71 11.58
C VAL A 49 1.52 -10.12 11.10
N ALA A 50 1.30 -10.30 9.79
CA ALA A 50 1.01 -11.61 9.20
C ALA A 50 2.17 -12.61 9.39
N GLU A 51 3.41 -12.15 9.19
CA GLU A 51 4.61 -12.98 9.31
C GLU A 51 4.92 -13.33 10.77
N LEU A 52 4.77 -12.38 11.71
CA LEU A 52 5.00 -12.59 13.14
C LEU A 52 4.03 -13.59 13.78
N LEU A 53 2.76 -13.55 13.37
CA LEU A 53 1.70 -14.36 13.98
C LEU A 53 1.44 -15.69 13.24
N ASN A 54 2.22 -15.99 12.18
CA ASN A 54 2.08 -17.20 11.35
C ASN A 54 0.63 -17.43 10.86
N LEU A 55 -0.08 -16.34 10.57
CA LEU A 55 -1.49 -16.36 10.23
C LEU A 55 -1.69 -16.89 8.82
N THR A 56 -2.50 -17.94 8.67
CA THR A 56 -2.65 -18.65 7.39
C THR A 56 -3.44 -17.80 6.38
N LEU A 57 -4.49 -17.12 6.85
CA LEU A 57 -5.33 -16.27 5.99
C LEU A 57 -4.60 -14.98 5.63
N LEU A 58 -4.07 -14.28 6.63
CA LEU A 58 -3.28 -13.06 6.44
C LEU A 58 -2.03 -13.31 5.59
N GLY A 59 -1.33 -14.43 5.81
CA GLY A 59 -0.16 -14.82 5.02
C GLY A 59 -0.48 -15.08 3.55
N SER A 60 -1.68 -15.59 3.25
CA SER A 60 -2.14 -15.80 1.87
C SER A 60 -2.38 -14.46 1.15
N VAL A 61 -3.01 -13.49 1.83
CA VAL A 61 -3.20 -12.13 1.30
C VAL A 61 -1.85 -11.44 1.08
N VAL A 62 -0.95 -11.54 2.05
CA VAL A 62 0.40 -10.96 1.96
C VAL A 62 1.20 -11.56 0.80
N ARG A 63 1.04 -12.84 0.51
CA ARG A 63 1.70 -13.49 -0.63
C ARG A 63 1.23 -12.90 -1.96
N ILE A 64 -0.08 -12.74 -2.14
CA ILE A 64 -0.64 -12.09 -3.34
C ILE A 64 -0.12 -10.66 -3.48
N ILE A 65 -0.09 -9.90 -2.38
CA ILE A 65 0.47 -8.53 -2.38
C ILE A 65 1.94 -8.56 -2.82
N ARG A 66 2.75 -9.50 -2.31
CA ARG A 66 4.17 -9.66 -2.67
C ARG A 66 4.39 -10.00 -4.14
N ASP A 67 3.46 -10.70 -4.78
CA ASP A 67 3.59 -11.03 -6.21
C ASP A 67 3.33 -9.79 -7.09
N ILE A 68 2.47 -8.88 -6.66
CA ILE A 68 2.06 -7.70 -7.44
C ILE A 68 2.70 -6.37 -6.98
N TRP A 69 3.38 -6.34 -5.83
CA TRP A 69 3.78 -5.10 -5.16
C TRP A 69 4.60 -4.16 -6.05
N ALA A 70 5.54 -4.69 -6.84
CA ALA A 70 6.41 -3.88 -7.69
C ALA A 70 5.61 -3.13 -8.75
N ILE A 71 4.67 -3.80 -9.40
CA ILE A 71 3.76 -3.20 -10.39
C ILE A 71 2.82 -2.22 -9.69
N SER A 72 2.24 -2.61 -8.55
CA SER A 72 1.34 -1.75 -7.78
C SER A 72 2.00 -0.45 -7.35
N LEU A 73 3.27 -0.48 -6.89
CA LEU A 73 4.01 0.73 -6.54
C LEU A 73 4.20 1.65 -7.74
N VAL A 74 4.62 1.11 -8.89
CA VAL A 74 4.80 1.90 -10.11
C VAL A 74 3.49 2.56 -10.54
N VAL A 75 2.37 1.83 -10.53
CA VAL A 75 1.05 2.35 -10.89
C VAL A 75 0.53 3.39 -9.88
N LEU A 76 0.70 3.13 -8.58
CA LEU A 76 0.28 4.04 -7.50
C LEU A 76 1.05 5.37 -7.56
N PHE A 77 2.35 5.33 -7.84
CA PHE A 77 3.21 6.52 -7.95
C PHE A 77 3.24 7.14 -9.35
N GLN A 78 2.56 6.53 -10.33
CA GLN A 78 2.54 7.01 -11.71
C GLN A 78 2.07 8.48 -11.82
N PRO A 79 1.00 8.94 -11.13
CA PRO A 79 0.56 10.33 -11.17
C PRO A 79 1.58 11.33 -10.63
N GLU A 80 2.28 10.97 -9.56
CA GLU A 80 3.27 11.79 -8.87
C GLU A 80 4.54 11.90 -9.71
N ILE A 81 5.05 10.79 -10.25
CA ILE A 81 6.22 10.77 -11.15
C ILE A 81 5.94 11.65 -12.37
N ARG A 82 4.75 11.51 -12.98
CA ARG A 82 4.33 12.35 -14.11
C ARG A 82 4.30 13.83 -13.73
N SER A 83 3.66 14.18 -12.60
CA SER A 83 3.60 15.56 -12.12
C SER A 83 4.98 16.14 -11.79
N ALA A 84 5.87 15.33 -11.21
CA ALA A 84 7.23 15.73 -10.91
C ALA A 84 8.00 16.04 -12.19
N LEU A 85 7.98 15.14 -13.19
CA LEU A 85 8.61 15.35 -14.50
C LEU A 85 8.14 16.63 -15.19
N ILE A 86 6.83 16.91 -15.16
CA ILE A 86 6.26 18.14 -15.72
C ILE A 86 6.83 19.37 -14.98
N LYS A 87 6.87 19.35 -13.64
CA LYS A 87 7.45 20.44 -12.84
C LYS A 87 8.95 20.62 -13.07
N PHE A 88 9.69 19.53 -13.28
CA PHE A 88 11.11 19.58 -13.61
C PHE A 88 11.35 20.15 -15.02
N GLY A 89 10.52 19.79 -16.00
CA GLY A 89 10.59 20.29 -17.37
C GLY A 89 10.15 21.75 -17.54
N GLN A 90 9.34 22.29 -16.62
CA GLN A 90 8.89 23.69 -16.63
C GLN A 90 9.87 24.68 -15.96
N LYS A 91 10.98 24.21 -15.36
CA LYS A 91 11.98 25.14 -14.81
C LYS A 91 12.65 25.93 -15.94
N PRO A 92 12.97 27.23 -15.76
CA PRO A 92 13.49 28.11 -16.82
C PRO A 92 14.88 27.73 -17.36
N PHE A 93 15.46 26.63 -16.88
CA PHE A 93 16.79 26.16 -17.24
C PHE A 93 16.95 25.87 -18.74
N ILE A 94 15.87 25.43 -19.41
CA ILE A 94 15.88 25.21 -20.87
C ILE A 94 15.82 26.54 -21.63
N ARG A 95 15.19 27.58 -21.07
CA ARG A 95 15.05 28.89 -21.72
C ARG A 95 16.34 29.71 -21.70
N SER A 96 17.25 29.45 -20.76
CA SER A 96 18.59 30.07 -20.75
C SER A 96 19.58 29.41 -21.71
N LEU A 97 19.31 28.21 -22.21
CA LEU A 97 20.17 27.50 -23.17
C LEU A 97 19.86 27.84 -24.64
N PHE A 98 18.69 28.41 -24.92
CA PHE A 98 18.35 28.98 -26.23
C PHE A 98 18.08 30.48 -26.12
N PRO A 99 19.13 31.32 -25.96
CA PRO A 99 18.99 32.75 -26.18
C PRO A 99 18.72 32.97 -27.67
N GLN A 100 17.44 33.22 -28.01
CA GLN A 100 17.12 33.80 -29.31
C GLN A 100 17.69 35.22 -29.35
N LYS A 101 18.71 35.39 -30.19
CA LYS A 101 19.19 36.68 -30.65
C LYS A 101 18.39 37.11 -31.88
#